data_AF-A0A7G8TF28-F1
#
_entry.id   AF-A0A7G8TF28-F1
#
_cell.length_a   1.000
_cell.length_b   1.000
_cell.length_c   1.000
_cell.angle_alpha   90.00
_cell.angle_beta   90.00
_cell.angle_gamma   90.00
#
_symmetry.space_group_name_H-M   'P 1'
#
loop_
_entity.id
_entity.type
_entity.pdbx_description
1 polymer ?
#
loop_
_entity_poly.entity_id
_entity_poly.type
_entity_poly.pdbx_seq_one_letter_code
_entity_poly.pdbx_strand_id
1 'polypeptide(L)'
;MKLIYIASPLRGDYNTNIKNAVEYCRLASEQNVLPLAPQIIFSQWCNDTVPELREQGLKLGLALLEKSDELWCMGKKISEGMRGEIAFAAEHGIPIYFVEYPHIPTLYPISADENHLLSKADCIGGNRQKNYENQLVVLRHENLKPEFRTPYNQIWLVTFDPIDLPSDIHGDEIHLCHPVDRDRMDVRRRDIWGVARPEALTYVRNTYPEFEAALLPEVEQEGEFCR
;
A
#
# COMPACT_ATOMS: atom_id res chain seq x y z
N MET A 1 -5.08 0.04 -18.15
CA MET A 1 -4.36 1.21 -17.60
C MET A 1 -5.20 1.80 -16.49
N LYS A 2 -4.68 1.87 -15.26
CA LYS A 2 -5.40 2.38 -14.09
C LYS A 2 -5.42 3.91 -14.06
N LEU A 3 -6.54 4.50 -13.66
CA LEU A 3 -6.68 5.91 -13.33
C LEU A 3 -6.22 6.15 -11.89
N ILE A 4 -5.17 6.93 -11.72
CA ILE A 4 -4.54 7.19 -10.43
C ILE A 4 -4.76 8.64 -10.03
N TYR A 5 -5.34 8.85 -8.85
CA TYR A 5 -5.43 10.16 -8.24
C TYR A 5 -4.11 10.49 -7.53
N ILE A 6 -3.45 11.58 -7.95
CA ILE A 6 -2.22 12.05 -7.33
C ILE A 6 -2.54 13.15 -6.32
N ALA A 7 -2.43 12.83 -5.04
CA ALA A 7 -2.56 13.78 -3.94
C ALA A 7 -1.17 14.26 -3.48
N SER A 8 -0.96 15.57 -3.42
CA SER A 8 0.29 16.16 -2.92
C SER A 8 0.03 17.52 -2.26
N PRO A 9 0.96 18.05 -1.45
CA PRO A 9 0.78 19.39 -0.87
C PRO A 9 0.61 20.46 -1.96
N LEU A 10 -0.39 21.32 -1.83
CA LEU A 10 -0.59 22.49 -2.69
C LEU A 10 -0.21 23.81 -2.00
N ARG A 11 -0.69 24.02 -0.77
CA ARG A 11 -0.48 25.26 0.00
C ARG A 11 0.97 25.43 0.47
N GLY A 12 1.37 26.67 0.71
CA GLY A 12 2.74 27.05 1.07
C GLY A 12 3.46 27.61 -0.14
N ASP A 13 4.42 26.87 -0.68
CA ASP A 13 5.11 27.23 -1.92
C ASP A 13 4.36 26.69 -3.15
N TYR A 14 3.34 27.43 -3.59
CA TYR A 14 2.49 27.04 -4.72
C TYR A 14 3.29 26.74 -5.99
N ASN A 15 4.32 27.54 -6.30
CA ASN A 15 5.11 27.35 -7.53
C ASN A 15 5.88 26.03 -7.50
N THR A 16 6.54 25.73 -6.39
CA THR A 16 7.27 24.47 -6.23
C THR A 16 6.31 23.28 -6.16
N ASN A 17 5.19 23.43 -5.45
CA ASN A 17 4.20 22.36 -5.30
C ASN A 17 3.50 21.98 -6.62
N ILE A 18 3.16 22.97 -7.47
CA ILE A 18 2.60 22.70 -8.80
C ILE A 18 3.65 22.02 -9.68
N LYS A 19 4.90 22.49 -9.70
CA LYS A 19 5.99 21.84 -10.43
C LYS A 19 6.21 20.40 -9.99
N ASN A 20 6.19 20.15 -8.69
CA ASN A 20 6.29 18.81 -8.13
C ASN A 20 5.12 17.92 -8.56
N ALA A 21 3.88 18.41 -8.47
CA ALA A 21 2.71 17.65 -8.90
C ALA A 21 2.77 17.27 -10.39
N VAL A 22 3.20 18.21 -11.25
CA VAL A 22 3.42 17.96 -12.68
C VAL A 22 4.47 16.87 -12.88
N GLU A 23 5.60 16.95 -12.18
CA GLU A 23 6.67 15.96 -12.26
C GLU A 23 6.22 14.59 -11.75
N TYR A 24 5.43 14.52 -10.67
CA TYR A 24 4.89 13.27 -10.14
C TYR A 24 3.93 12.62 -11.13
N CYS A 25 3.05 13.40 -11.77
CA CYS A 25 2.21 12.91 -12.86
C CYS A 25 3.05 12.40 -14.04
N ARG A 26 4.11 13.12 -14.43
CA ARG A 26 5.00 12.68 -15.51
C ARG A 26 5.64 11.33 -15.19
N LEU A 27 6.28 11.20 -14.01
CA LEU A 27 6.93 9.96 -13.57
C LEU A 27 5.95 8.80 -13.43
N ALA A 28 4.74 9.04 -12.91
CA ALA A 28 3.71 8.02 -12.82
C ALA A 28 3.25 7.57 -14.21
N SER A 29 3.10 8.47 -15.17
CA SER A 29 2.67 8.11 -16.53
C SER A 29 3.65 7.17 -17.24
N GLU A 30 4.94 7.24 -16.90
CA GLU A 30 5.98 6.33 -17.40
C GLU A 30 5.84 4.90 -16.85
N GLN A 31 5.04 4.69 -15.81
CA GLN A 31 4.76 3.39 -15.19
C GLN A 31 3.48 2.73 -15.71
N ASN A 32 2.99 3.12 -16.91
CA ASN A 32 1.78 2.58 -17.54
C ASN A 32 0.48 2.78 -16.72
N VAL A 33 0.39 3.93 -16.05
CA VAL A 33 -0.83 4.40 -15.39
C VAL A 33 -1.29 5.75 -15.98
N LEU A 34 -2.54 6.13 -15.72
CA LEU A 34 -3.09 7.43 -16.07
C LEU A 34 -3.17 8.29 -14.81
N PRO A 35 -2.17 9.14 -14.50
CA PRO A 35 -2.17 9.95 -13.29
C PRO A 35 -2.87 11.29 -13.51
N LEU A 36 -3.79 11.65 -12.61
CA LEU A 36 -4.41 12.96 -12.56
C LEU A 36 -4.21 13.60 -11.20
N ALA A 37 -3.63 14.80 -11.18
CA ALA A 37 -3.56 15.64 -9.99
C ALA A 37 -4.61 16.77 -10.08
N PRO A 38 -5.60 16.82 -9.17
CA PRO A 38 -6.68 17.81 -9.20
C PRO A 38 -6.14 19.24 -9.15
N GLN A 39 -5.05 19.45 -8.41
CA GLN A 39 -4.43 20.75 -8.18
C GLN A 39 -3.71 21.31 -9.41
N ILE A 40 -3.43 20.51 -10.44
CA ILE A 40 -2.89 21.02 -11.71
C ILE A 40 -4.03 21.59 -12.56
N ILE A 41 -5.18 20.91 -12.53
CA ILE A 41 -6.32 21.16 -13.41
C ILE A 41 -7.23 22.23 -12.80
N PHE A 42 -7.81 21.94 -11.64
CA PHE A 42 -8.85 22.78 -11.05
C PHE A 42 -8.31 24.10 -10.53
N SER A 43 -7.04 24.17 -10.08
CA SER A 43 -6.44 25.42 -9.61
C SER A 43 -6.37 26.51 -10.69
N GLN A 44 -6.47 26.14 -11.97
CA GLN A 44 -6.46 27.10 -13.09
C GLN A 44 -7.73 27.98 -13.11
N TRP A 45 -8.84 27.53 -12.50
CA TRP A 45 -10.10 28.29 -12.45
C TRP A 45 -10.81 28.28 -11.09
N CYS A 46 -10.46 27.36 -10.18
CA CYS A 46 -10.92 27.29 -8.80
C CYS A 46 -9.83 27.86 -7.88
N ASN A 47 -9.83 29.18 -7.69
CA ASN A 47 -8.84 29.84 -6.83
C ASN A 47 -9.03 29.43 -5.37
N ASP A 48 -8.03 28.76 -4.78
CA ASP A 48 -8.06 28.25 -3.41
C ASP A 48 -8.14 29.35 -2.34
N THR A 49 -7.84 30.61 -2.68
CA THR A 49 -7.93 31.75 -1.76
C THR A 49 -9.35 32.32 -1.67
N VAL A 50 -10.26 31.92 -2.55
CA VAL A 50 -11.67 32.35 -2.56
C VAL A 50 -12.51 31.19 -2.03
N PRO A 51 -13.21 31.34 -0.88
CA PRO A 51 -13.91 30.23 -0.23
C PRO A 51 -14.87 29.46 -1.13
N GLU A 52 -15.70 30.15 -1.93
CA GLU A 52 -16.68 29.48 -2.81
C GLU A 52 -16.00 28.68 -3.93
N LEU A 53 -14.94 29.23 -4.54
CA LEU A 53 -14.18 28.55 -5.59
C LEU A 53 -13.35 27.39 -5.03
N ARG A 54 -12.85 27.51 -3.80
CA ARG A 54 -12.19 26.42 -3.07
C ARG A 54 -13.15 25.26 -2.85
N GLU A 55 -14.36 25.53 -2.38
CA GLU A 55 -15.38 24.49 -2.19
C GLU A 55 -15.73 23.78 -3.50
N GLN A 56 -15.88 24.55 -4.58
CA GLN A 56 -16.08 23.99 -5.92
C GLN A 56 -14.90 23.10 -6.35
N GLY A 57 -13.67 23.55 -6.15
CA GLY A 57 -12.45 22.80 -6.48
C GLY A 57 -12.35 21.48 -5.70
N LEU A 58 -12.68 21.51 -4.41
CA LEU A 58 -12.73 20.32 -3.56
C LEU A 58 -13.80 19.33 -4.06
N LYS A 59 -15.00 19.83 -4.38
CA LYS A 59 -16.09 18.99 -4.90
C LYS A 59 -15.70 18.29 -6.20
N LEU A 60 -15.05 19.01 -7.12
CA LEU A 60 -14.54 18.43 -8.37
C LEU A 60 -13.40 17.42 -8.12
N GLY A 61 -12.50 17.72 -7.17
CA GLY A 61 -11.45 16.80 -6.73
C GLY A 61 -12.02 15.48 -6.22
N LEU A 62 -12.99 15.53 -5.30
CA LEU A 62 -13.61 14.32 -4.76
C LEU A 62 -14.38 13.53 -5.83
N ALA A 63 -15.08 14.20 -6.74
CA ALA A 63 -15.76 13.54 -7.86
C ALA A 63 -14.79 12.85 -8.83
N LEU A 64 -13.56 13.37 -8.98
CA LEU A 64 -12.49 12.72 -9.72
C LEU A 64 -11.93 11.53 -8.93
N LEU A 65 -11.71 11.69 -7.62
CA LEU A 65 -11.21 10.63 -6.75
C LEU A 65 -12.15 9.43 -6.73
N GLU A 66 -13.46 9.64 -6.63
CA GLU A 66 -14.49 8.59 -6.70
C GLU A 66 -14.41 7.73 -7.97
N LYS A 67 -13.92 8.30 -9.08
CA LYS A 67 -13.75 7.60 -10.37
C LYS A 67 -12.37 6.97 -10.55
N SER A 68 -11.44 7.24 -9.64
CA SER A 68 -10.06 6.77 -9.73
C SER A 68 -9.95 5.37 -9.16
N ASP A 69 -9.10 4.55 -9.75
CA ASP A 69 -8.84 3.19 -9.29
C ASP A 69 -8.05 3.19 -7.98
N GLU A 70 -7.14 4.17 -7.80
CA GLU A 70 -6.28 4.26 -6.63
C GLU A 70 -5.94 5.72 -6.26
N LEU A 71 -5.64 5.95 -4.99
CA LEU A 71 -5.13 7.22 -4.45
C LEU A 71 -3.65 7.08 -4.09
N TRP A 72 -2.79 7.86 -4.74
CA TRP A 72 -1.37 7.93 -4.40
C TRP A 72 -1.05 9.25 -3.71
N CYS A 73 -0.68 9.15 -2.43
CA CYS A 73 -0.23 10.27 -1.61
C CYS A 73 1.28 10.47 -1.78
N MET A 74 1.66 11.57 -2.44
CA MET A 74 3.04 11.86 -2.81
C MET A 74 3.74 12.74 -1.77
N GLY A 75 4.89 12.26 -1.30
CA GLY A 75 5.82 12.98 -0.43
C GLY A 75 5.67 12.66 1.06
N LYS A 76 6.58 13.22 1.86
CA LYS A 76 6.69 12.96 3.31
C LYS A 76 5.62 13.64 4.17
N LYS A 77 5.00 14.70 3.67
CA LYS A 77 4.10 15.55 4.44
C LYS A 77 2.67 15.37 3.96
N ILE A 78 1.78 15.02 4.88
CA ILE A 78 0.34 14.95 4.63
C ILE A 78 -0.29 16.30 5.02
N SER A 79 -0.68 17.06 4.01
CA SER A 79 -1.38 18.34 4.18
C SER A 79 -2.82 18.14 4.64
N GLU A 80 -3.47 19.19 5.14
CA GLU A 80 -4.88 19.14 5.54
C GLU A 80 -5.80 18.74 4.37
N GLY A 81 -5.56 19.27 3.16
CA GLY A 81 -6.31 18.89 1.96
C GLY A 81 -6.20 17.40 1.65
N MET A 82 -4.99 16.86 1.73
CA MET A 82 -4.74 15.43 1.53
C MET A 82 -5.46 14.57 2.57
N ARG A 83 -5.65 15.04 3.82
CA ARG A 83 -6.38 14.27 4.83
C ARG A 83 -7.85 14.07 4.44
N GLY A 84 -8.47 15.08 3.84
CA GLY A 84 -9.83 14.98 3.33
C GLY A 84 -9.94 13.95 2.21
N GLU A 85 -8.99 13.97 1.27
CA GLU A 85 -8.92 13.00 0.17
C GLU A 85 -8.68 11.58 0.68
N ILE A 86 -7.75 11.39 1.62
CA ILE A 86 -7.47 10.09 2.26
C ILE A 86 -8.70 9.56 2.99
N ALA A 87 -9.40 10.42 3.74
CA ALA A 87 -10.61 10.02 4.45
C ALA A 87 -11.72 9.59 3.49
N PHE A 88 -11.92 10.36 2.41
CA PHE A 88 -12.89 10.04 1.37
C PHE A 88 -12.56 8.71 0.69
N ALA A 89 -11.29 8.51 0.27
CA ALA A 89 -10.86 7.26 -0.36
C ALA A 89 -11.08 6.05 0.56
N ALA A 90 -10.77 6.19 1.85
CA ALA A 90 -10.97 5.11 2.82
C ALA A 90 -12.45 4.76 3.00
N GLU A 91 -13.34 5.76 3.04
CA GLU A 91 -14.79 5.55 3.15
C GLU A 91 -15.39 4.87 1.91
N HIS A 92 -14.81 5.12 0.73
CA HIS A 92 -15.29 4.57 -0.54
C HIS A 92 -14.56 3.27 -0.95
N GLY A 93 -13.66 2.76 -0.11
CA GLY A 93 -12.90 1.55 -0.40
C GLY A 93 -11.87 1.69 -1.53
N ILE A 94 -11.44 2.92 -1.83
CA ILE A 94 -10.41 3.19 -2.83
C ILE A 94 -9.04 2.90 -2.21
N PRO A 95 -8.20 2.03 -2.81
CA PRO A 95 -6.85 1.74 -2.33
C PRO A 95 -5.99 3.00 -2.18
N ILE A 96 -5.27 3.10 -1.05
CA ILE A 96 -4.45 4.27 -0.72
C ILE A 96 -2.99 3.86 -0.54
N TYR A 97 -2.10 4.50 -1.30
CA TYR A 97 -0.67 4.27 -1.23
C TYR A 97 0.09 5.54 -0.89
N PHE A 98 1.13 5.40 -0.07
CA PHE A 98 1.97 6.52 0.37
C PHE A 98 3.35 6.39 -0.27
N VAL A 99 3.67 7.28 -1.20
CA VAL A 99 4.96 7.30 -1.89
C VAL A 99 5.82 8.39 -1.27
N GLU A 100 6.65 8.02 -0.30
CA GLU A 100 7.43 8.98 0.49
C GLU A 100 8.47 9.75 -0.34
N TYR A 101 9.02 9.09 -1.37
CA TYR A 101 10.04 9.62 -2.27
C TYR A 101 9.57 9.57 -3.73
N PRO A 102 8.69 10.49 -4.16
CA PRO A 102 8.07 10.44 -5.49
C PRO A 102 9.05 10.52 -6.66
N HIS A 103 10.28 10.99 -6.46
CA HIS A 103 11.30 11.07 -7.51
C HIS A 103 12.02 9.73 -7.76
N ILE A 104 11.61 8.65 -7.08
CA ILE A 104 12.17 7.30 -7.23
C ILE A 104 11.06 6.38 -7.76
N PRO A 105 10.87 6.25 -9.08
CA PRO A 105 9.76 5.48 -9.66
C PRO A 105 9.73 4.01 -9.25
N THR A 106 10.88 3.42 -8.91
CA THR A 106 10.94 2.03 -8.44
C THR A 106 10.20 1.80 -7.12
N LEU A 107 9.85 2.84 -6.36
CA LEU A 107 9.05 2.74 -5.13
C LEU A 107 7.54 2.83 -5.37
N TYR A 108 7.11 3.07 -6.62
CA TYR A 108 5.70 3.24 -6.92
C TYR A 108 4.95 1.91 -6.73
N PRO A 109 3.69 1.96 -6.27
CA PRO A 109 2.87 0.79 -5.99
C PRO A 109 2.29 0.19 -7.29
N ILE A 110 3.17 -0.21 -8.20
CA ILE A 110 2.80 -0.87 -9.45
C ILE A 110 2.72 -2.37 -9.22
N SER A 111 1.54 -2.96 -9.45
CA SER A 111 1.37 -4.41 -9.44
C SER A 111 1.83 -5.02 -10.75
N ALA A 112 2.46 -6.20 -10.66
CA ALA A 112 2.94 -6.96 -11.81
C ALA A 112 1.80 -7.58 -12.64
N ASP A 113 0.61 -7.72 -12.05
CA ASP A 113 -0.56 -8.42 -12.60
C ASP A 113 -1.84 -7.56 -12.63
N GLU A 114 -1.69 -6.24 -12.47
CA GLU A 114 -2.78 -5.26 -12.42
C GLU A 114 -3.74 -5.35 -11.22
N ASN A 115 -3.60 -6.32 -10.32
CA ASN A 115 -4.35 -6.34 -9.06
C ASN A 115 -3.94 -5.17 -8.14
N HIS A 116 -4.78 -4.75 -7.19
CA HIS A 116 -4.40 -3.67 -6.27
C HIS A 116 -3.52 -4.24 -5.16
N LEU A 117 -2.33 -3.65 -4.95
CA LEU A 117 -1.40 -4.07 -3.90
C LEU A 117 -2.00 -3.85 -2.51
N LEU A 118 -1.57 -4.66 -1.55
CA LEU A 118 -1.97 -4.50 -0.16
C LEU A 118 -1.21 -3.33 0.48
N SER A 119 -1.90 -2.63 1.37
CA SER A 119 -1.46 -1.41 2.02
C SER A 119 -1.59 -1.52 3.55
N LYS A 120 -1.29 -0.44 4.25
CA LYS A 120 -1.53 -0.35 5.69
C LYS A 120 -3.01 -0.49 6.08
N ALA A 121 -3.94 -0.11 5.19
CA ALA A 121 -5.37 -0.21 5.46
C ALA A 121 -5.84 -1.68 5.58
N ASP A 122 -5.11 -2.58 4.93
CA ASP A 122 -5.37 -4.02 4.87
C ASP A 122 -4.84 -4.77 6.09
N CYS A 123 -4.30 -4.05 7.08
CA CYS A 123 -3.76 -4.62 8.31
C CYS A 123 -4.66 -4.34 9.51
N ILE A 124 -4.68 -5.28 10.47
CA ILE A 124 -5.34 -5.11 11.76
C ILE A 124 -4.69 -3.91 12.47
N GLY A 125 -5.50 -2.95 12.93
CA GLY A 125 -5.01 -1.80 13.68
C GLY A 125 -4.27 -2.26 14.93
N GLY A 126 -2.95 -2.09 14.97
CA GLY A 126 -2.11 -2.69 16.00
C GLY A 126 -0.86 -1.88 16.30
N ASN A 127 -0.51 -1.83 17.58
CA ASN A 127 0.77 -1.33 18.05
C ASN A 127 1.90 -2.19 17.44
N ARG A 128 2.92 -1.54 16.86
CA ARG A 128 4.14 -2.22 16.38
C ARG A 128 4.84 -3.00 17.49
N GLN A 129 4.47 -2.82 18.75
CA GLN A 129 5.01 -3.54 19.91
C GLN A 129 4.42 -4.94 20.17
N LYS A 130 3.48 -5.44 19.36
CA LYS A 130 2.92 -6.79 19.54
C LYS A 130 3.71 -7.85 18.79
N ASN A 131 4.05 -8.97 19.42
CA ASN A 131 4.64 -10.12 18.73
C ASN A 131 3.78 -10.59 17.54
N TYR A 132 4.42 -10.80 16.38
CA TYR A 132 3.81 -11.26 15.14
C TYR A 132 4.06 -12.75 14.83
N GLU A 133 4.81 -13.48 15.65
CA GLU A 133 5.10 -14.90 15.45
C GLU A 133 3.83 -15.72 15.24
N ASN A 134 3.88 -16.61 14.24
CA ASN A 134 2.75 -17.41 13.74
C ASN A 134 1.57 -16.61 13.14
N GLN A 135 1.75 -15.31 12.86
CA GLN A 135 0.76 -14.49 12.18
C GLN A 135 1.09 -14.30 10.70
N LEU A 136 0.04 -14.17 9.88
CA LEU A 136 0.18 -13.70 8.50
C LEU A 136 0.26 -12.17 8.49
N VAL A 137 1.34 -11.66 7.91
CA VAL A 137 1.61 -10.22 7.83
C VAL A 137 1.65 -9.74 6.39
N VAL A 138 1.42 -8.44 6.21
CA VAL A 138 1.51 -7.76 4.91
C VAL A 138 2.88 -7.10 4.79
N LEU A 139 3.70 -7.59 3.87
CA LEU A 139 4.95 -6.99 3.47
C LEU A 139 4.71 -5.73 2.63
N ARG A 140 5.53 -4.71 2.87
CA ARG A 140 5.60 -3.52 2.01
C ARG A 140 6.07 -3.87 0.61
N HIS A 141 5.35 -3.43 -0.42
CA HIS A 141 5.65 -3.74 -1.82
C HIS A 141 7.04 -3.25 -2.25
N GLU A 142 7.61 -2.25 -1.56
CA GLU A 142 8.97 -1.75 -1.83
C GLU A 142 10.06 -2.80 -1.57
N ASN A 143 9.77 -3.85 -0.78
CA ASN A 143 10.70 -4.96 -0.54
C ASN A 143 10.60 -6.07 -1.59
N LEU A 144 9.64 -5.98 -2.51
CA LEU A 144 9.50 -6.90 -3.64
C LEU A 144 10.10 -6.27 -4.89
N LYS A 145 10.78 -7.08 -5.70
CA LYS A 145 11.19 -6.66 -7.04
C LYS A 145 9.93 -6.43 -7.89
N PRO A 146 9.96 -5.46 -8.84
CA PRO A 146 8.78 -5.11 -9.64
C PRO A 146 8.04 -6.30 -10.26
N GLU A 147 8.76 -7.31 -10.76
CA GLU A 147 8.21 -8.51 -11.38
C GLU A 147 7.48 -9.45 -10.40
N PHE A 148 7.70 -9.32 -9.09
CA PHE A 148 7.05 -10.10 -8.04
C PHE A 148 6.07 -9.27 -7.21
N ARG A 149 5.80 -8.00 -7.55
CA ARG A 149 4.87 -7.16 -6.81
C ARG A 149 3.43 -7.57 -7.10
N THR A 150 2.91 -8.46 -6.27
CA THR A 150 1.50 -8.86 -6.28
C THR A 150 1.00 -8.95 -4.84
N PRO A 151 -0.30 -8.77 -4.58
CA PRO A 151 -0.92 -9.03 -3.28
C PRO A 151 -0.57 -10.41 -2.70
N TYR A 152 -0.48 -11.41 -3.56
CA TYR A 152 -0.04 -12.76 -3.23
C TYR A 152 1.34 -12.77 -2.56
N ASN A 153 2.35 -12.18 -3.22
CA ASN A 153 3.71 -12.09 -2.71
C ASN A 153 3.88 -11.07 -1.57
N GLN A 154 2.81 -10.36 -1.18
CA GLN A 154 2.83 -9.48 -0.01
C GLN A 154 2.40 -10.19 1.27
N ILE A 155 1.83 -11.40 1.22
CA ILE A 155 1.43 -12.12 2.43
C ILE A 155 2.51 -13.11 2.86
N TRP A 156 2.96 -12.99 4.11
CA TRP A 156 4.02 -13.82 4.67
C TRP A 156 3.67 -14.32 6.07
N LEU A 157 4.06 -15.54 6.40
CA LEU A 157 4.00 -16.07 7.77
C LEU A 157 5.26 -15.63 8.53
N VAL A 158 5.08 -15.05 9.72
CA VAL A 158 6.21 -14.78 10.61
C VAL A 158 6.60 -16.05 11.34
N THR A 159 7.83 -16.51 11.12
CA THR A 159 8.38 -17.71 11.77
C THR A 159 9.26 -17.40 12.98
N PHE A 160 9.70 -16.15 13.11
CA PHE A 160 10.49 -15.70 14.26
C PHE A 160 10.33 -14.18 14.42
N ASP A 161 10.06 -13.75 15.65
CA ASP A 161 9.97 -12.34 16.03
C ASP A 161 10.69 -12.11 17.37
N PRO A 162 11.80 -11.36 17.40
CA PRO A 162 12.62 -11.20 18.60
C PRO A 162 12.05 -10.19 19.60
N ILE A 163 10.85 -9.63 19.37
CA ILE A 163 10.36 -8.48 20.17
C ILE A 163 10.19 -8.74 21.67
N ASP A 164 9.90 -9.98 22.06
CA ASP A 164 9.78 -10.36 23.47
C ASP A 164 11.13 -10.69 24.11
N LEU A 165 12.21 -10.63 23.33
CA LEU A 165 13.56 -10.91 23.79
C LEU A 165 14.26 -9.62 24.27
N PRO A 166 15.23 -9.73 25.19
CA PRO A 166 15.99 -8.57 25.66
C PRO A 166 16.68 -7.82 24.50
N SER A 167 16.54 -6.49 24.48
CA SER A 167 17.00 -5.61 23.39
C SER A 167 18.53 -5.56 23.20
N ASP A 168 19.26 -6.01 24.20
CA ASP A 168 20.72 -6.11 24.22
C ASP A 168 21.26 -7.34 23.47
N ILE A 169 20.39 -8.28 23.10
CA ILE A 169 20.77 -9.56 22.51
C ILE A 169 20.25 -9.73 21.07
N HIS A 170 19.27 -8.92 20.64
CA HIS A 170 18.55 -9.15 19.37
C HIS A 170 18.31 -7.86 18.57
N GLY A 171 18.38 -7.96 17.24
CA GLY A 171 18.03 -6.89 16.31
C GLY A 171 16.51 -6.75 16.10
N ASP A 172 16.09 -5.77 15.28
CA ASP A 172 14.69 -5.57 14.86
C ASP A 172 14.33 -6.40 13.61
N GLU A 173 14.99 -7.54 13.44
CA GLU A 173 14.87 -8.43 12.28
C GLU A 173 13.86 -9.53 12.54
N ILE A 174 13.00 -9.78 11.56
CA ILE A 174 11.89 -10.73 11.61
C ILE A 174 12.08 -11.69 10.46
N HIS A 175 11.96 -12.99 10.74
CA HIS A 175 12.07 -14.02 9.71
C HIS A 175 10.69 -14.36 9.17
N LEU A 176 10.59 -14.35 7.85
CA LEU A 176 9.36 -14.60 7.11
C LEU A 176 9.48 -15.88 6.29
N CYS A 177 8.38 -16.60 6.19
CA CYS A 177 8.21 -17.75 5.31
C CYS A 177 6.96 -17.52 4.45
N HIS A 178 7.11 -17.56 3.14
CA HIS A 178 5.99 -17.41 2.24
C HIS A 178 5.10 -18.68 2.34
N PRO A 179 3.77 -18.54 2.49
CA PRO A 179 2.91 -19.66 2.84
C PRO A 179 2.81 -20.74 1.75
N VAL A 180 3.11 -20.41 0.49
CA VAL A 180 2.90 -21.31 -0.66
C VAL A 180 4.18 -22.00 -1.12
N ASP A 181 5.16 -21.23 -1.61
CA ASP A 181 6.43 -21.75 -2.14
C ASP A 181 7.49 -22.01 -1.06
N ARG A 182 7.23 -21.59 0.20
CA ARG A 182 8.13 -21.71 1.35
C ARG A 182 9.43 -20.90 1.21
N ASP A 183 9.45 -19.89 0.34
CA ASP A 183 10.55 -18.94 0.28
C ASP A 183 10.74 -18.24 1.62
N ARG A 184 11.98 -17.90 1.93
CA ARG A 184 12.35 -17.27 3.20
C ARG A 184 12.97 -15.91 2.97
N MET A 185 12.66 -14.98 3.86
CA MET A 185 13.18 -13.63 3.80
C MET A 185 13.31 -13.07 5.21
N ASP A 186 14.44 -12.41 5.47
CA ASP A 186 14.67 -11.69 6.71
C ASP A 186 14.48 -10.19 6.44
N VAL A 187 13.60 -9.57 7.20
CA VAL A 187 13.22 -8.15 7.01
C VAL A 187 13.23 -7.42 8.34
N ARG A 188 13.25 -6.09 8.29
CA ARG A 188 13.03 -5.31 9.52
C ARG A 188 11.55 -5.19 9.78
N ARG A 189 11.19 -5.04 11.04
CA ARG A 189 9.79 -4.81 11.45
C ARG A 189 9.12 -3.62 10.79
N ARG A 190 9.89 -2.58 10.45
CA ARG A 190 9.39 -1.41 9.70
C ARG A 190 8.98 -1.72 8.27
N ASP A 191 9.50 -2.81 7.70
CA ASP A 191 9.27 -3.26 6.32
C ASP A 191 7.96 -4.05 6.17
N ILE A 192 7.27 -4.30 7.29
CA ILE A 192 5.94 -4.88 7.37
C ILE A 192 4.92 -3.78 7.68
N TRP A 193 3.75 -3.85 7.05
CA TRP A 193 2.63 -2.96 7.36
C TRP A 193 1.93 -3.35 8.66
N GLY A 194 1.70 -4.66 8.86
CA GLY A 194 1.12 -5.25 10.06
C GLY A 194 0.52 -6.63 9.77
N VAL A 195 -0.20 -7.20 10.74
CA VAL A 195 -0.95 -8.45 10.58
C VAL A 195 -2.08 -8.24 9.58
N ALA A 196 -2.21 -9.13 8.59
CA ALA A 196 -3.23 -9.06 7.56
C ALA A 196 -4.65 -9.17 8.14
N ARG A 197 -5.57 -8.33 7.65
CA ARG A 197 -6.98 -8.46 8.01
C ARG A 197 -7.61 -9.69 7.35
N PRO A 198 -8.66 -10.28 7.96
CA PRO A 198 -9.42 -11.36 7.34
C PRO A 198 -9.95 -11.00 5.92
N GLU A 199 -10.38 -9.76 5.72
CA GLU A 199 -10.89 -9.28 4.43
C GLU A 199 -9.77 -9.25 3.37
N ALA A 200 -8.57 -8.82 3.75
CA ALA A 200 -7.41 -8.82 2.85
C ALA A 200 -6.98 -10.24 2.48
N LEU A 201 -6.96 -11.17 3.45
CA LEU A 201 -6.68 -12.57 3.17
C LEU A 201 -7.75 -13.22 2.27
N THR A 202 -9.01 -12.85 2.46
CA THR A 202 -10.11 -13.32 1.60
C THR A 202 -9.96 -12.80 0.18
N TYR A 203 -9.59 -11.51 0.02
CA TYR A 203 -9.28 -10.92 -1.28
C TYR A 203 -8.16 -11.69 -1.99
N VAL A 204 -7.04 -11.94 -1.30
CA VAL A 204 -5.91 -12.70 -1.86
C VAL A 204 -6.36 -14.12 -2.26
N ARG A 205 -7.04 -14.86 -1.38
CA ARG A 205 -7.50 -16.22 -1.69
C ARG A 205 -8.41 -16.29 -2.92
N ASN A 206 -9.36 -15.35 -3.04
CA ASN A 206 -10.26 -15.28 -4.18
C ASN A 206 -9.53 -14.91 -5.49
N THR A 207 -8.44 -14.17 -5.40
CA THR A 207 -7.67 -13.70 -6.55
C THR A 207 -6.62 -14.72 -7.00
N TYR A 208 -6.03 -15.47 -6.05
CA TYR A 208 -4.95 -16.43 -6.27
C TYR A 208 -5.33 -17.81 -5.68
N PRO A 209 -5.96 -18.70 -6.47
CA PRO A 209 -6.45 -20.00 -5.99
C PRO A 209 -5.37 -20.88 -5.34
N GLU A 210 -4.13 -20.80 -5.81
CA GLU A 210 -2.97 -21.51 -5.26
C GLU A 210 -2.67 -21.13 -3.80
N PHE A 211 -3.03 -19.91 -3.40
CA PHE A 211 -2.82 -19.43 -2.03
C PHE A 211 -3.75 -20.12 -1.04
N GLU A 212 -4.98 -20.46 -1.45
CA GLU A 212 -5.93 -21.17 -0.62
C GLU A 212 -5.53 -22.63 -0.38
N ALA A 213 -5.01 -23.29 -1.42
CA ALA A 213 -4.56 -24.67 -1.34
C ALA A 213 -3.41 -24.86 -0.33
N ALA A 214 -2.51 -23.88 -0.20
CA ALA A 214 -1.34 -23.95 0.66
C ALA A 214 -1.61 -23.73 2.16
N LEU A 215 -2.73 -23.10 2.50
CA LEU A 215 -3.12 -22.83 3.88
C LEU A 215 -3.96 -23.96 4.51
N LEU A 216 -4.39 -24.94 3.71
CA LEU A 216 -4.97 -26.16 4.24
C LEU A 216 -3.87 -26.96 4.94
N PRO A 217 -4.10 -27.47 6.17
CA PRO A 217 -3.14 -28.35 6.80
C PRO A 217 -2.91 -29.54 5.87
N GLU A 218 -1.63 -29.88 5.63
CA GLU A 218 -1.30 -31.16 5.03
C GLU A 218 -2.02 -32.22 5.87
N VAL A 219 -2.99 -32.90 5.28
CA VAL A 219 -3.56 -34.09 5.91
C VAL A 219 -2.38 -35.05 6.02
N GLU A 220 -1.87 -35.23 7.23
CA GLU A 220 -0.89 -36.26 7.55
C GLU A 220 -1.43 -37.58 7.01
N GLN A 221 -0.94 -37.99 5.85
CA GLN A 221 -0.93 -39.40 5.51
C GLN A 221 0.18 -40.01 6.38
N GLU A 222 -0.10 -40.17 7.68
CA GLU A 222 0.56 -41.20 8.45
C GLU A 222 0.19 -42.53 7.80
N GLY A 223 1.04 -42.93 6.86
CA GLY A 223 0.98 -44.24 6.24
C GLY A 223 0.95 -45.29 7.33
N GLU A 224 -0.03 -46.18 7.21
CA GLU A 224 -0.06 -47.47 7.89
C GLU A 224 1.33 -48.10 7.81
N PHE A 225 2.08 -48.04 8.91
CA PHE A 225 3.12 -49.02 9.14
C PHE A 225 2.40 -50.36 9.30
N CYS A 226 2.40 -51.14 8.21
CA CYS A 226 2.00 -52.54 8.22
C CYS A 226 2.71 -53.27 9.36
N ARG A 227 1.88 -54.05 10.07
CA ARG A 227 2.26 -54.97 11.15
C ARG A 227 3.28 -56.02 10.70
#